data_AF-A0A957GGG5-F1
#
_entry.id   AF-A0A957GGG5-F1
#
_cell.length_a   1.000
_cell.length_b   1.000
_cell.length_c   1.000
_cell.angle_alpha   90.00
_cell.angle_beta   90.00
_cell.angle_gamma   90.00
#
_symmetry.space_group_name_H-M   'P 1'
#
loop_
_entity.id
_entity.type
_entity.pdbx_description
1 polymer ?
#
loop_
_entity_poly.entity_id
_entity_poly.type
_entity_poly.pdbx_seq_one_letter_code
_entity_poly.pdbx_strand_id
1 'polypeptide(L)'
;MLWQSQLNGDALTWLLEDDEPGVRYLALRDLLDRSADDGELVAAQALAHREGPIATILEQMSEPGYWVEAGPGYGPKYRSTVWSMILLAQLGADVA
;
A
#
# COMPACT_ATOMS: atom_id res chain seq x y z
N MET A 1 -9.40 16.32 -13.77
CA MET A 1 -8.19 16.26 -14.64
C MET A 1 -8.57 15.86 -16.06
N LEU A 2 -7.76 16.18 -17.09
CA LEU A 2 -8.05 15.86 -18.50
C LEU A 2 -8.20 14.36 -18.80
N TRP A 3 -7.56 13.49 -18.02
CA TRP A 3 -7.65 12.04 -18.22
C TRP A 3 -8.97 11.44 -17.71
N GLN A 4 -9.60 12.06 -16.70
CA GLN A 4 -10.84 11.54 -16.11
C GLN A 4 -11.99 11.57 -17.11
N SER A 5 -12.02 12.58 -17.99
CA SER A 5 -12.99 12.65 -19.09
C SER A 5 -12.78 11.62 -20.20
N GLN A 6 -11.67 10.87 -20.16
CA GLN A 6 -11.37 9.80 -21.11
C GLN A 6 -11.70 8.41 -20.55
N LEU A 7 -12.15 8.32 -19.29
CA LEU A 7 -12.54 7.06 -18.68
C LEU A 7 -13.86 6.54 -19.27
N ASN A 8 -13.91 5.24 -19.48
CA ASN A 8 -15.16 4.55 -19.79
C ASN A 8 -15.90 4.27 -18.47
N GLY A 9 -16.97 5.02 -18.20
CA GLY A 9 -17.75 4.87 -16.97
C GLY A 9 -17.07 5.47 -15.74
N ASP A 10 -17.51 5.03 -14.55
CA ASP A 10 -17.10 5.61 -13.27
C ASP A 10 -16.11 4.71 -12.51
N ALA A 11 -14.92 4.54 -13.09
CA ALA A 11 -13.85 3.75 -12.47
C ALA A 11 -13.33 4.36 -11.17
N LEU A 12 -13.48 5.68 -10.98
CA LEU A 12 -13.03 6.35 -9.77
C LEU A 12 -13.91 6.01 -8.58
N THR A 13 -15.23 5.97 -8.75
CA THR A 13 -16.12 5.52 -7.66
C THR A 13 -15.75 4.12 -7.20
N TRP A 14 -15.51 3.20 -8.14
CA TRP A 14 -15.07 1.83 -7.80
C TRP A 14 -13.71 1.79 -7.09
N LEU A 15 -12.70 2.53 -7.57
CA LEU A 15 -11.38 2.59 -6.92
C LEU A 15 -11.40 3.23 -5.52
N LEU A 16 -12.44 4.00 -5.22
CA LEU A 16 -12.64 4.67 -3.94
C LEU A 16 -13.65 3.92 -3.05
N GLU A 17 -14.06 2.70 -3.39
CA GLU A 17 -14.85 1.89 -2.46
C GLU A 17 -14.04 1.56 -1.20
N ASP A 18 -14.74 1.32 -0.08
CA ASP A 18 -14.12 1.09 1.23
C ASP A 18 -13.73 -0.39 1.47
N ASP A 19 -14.02 -1.27 0.51
CA ASP A 19 -13.79 -2.72 0.60
C ASP A 19 -12.32 -3.12 0.46
N GLU A 20 -11.54 -2.33 -0.30
CA GLU A 20 -10.10 -2.51 -0.50
C GLU A 20 -9.30 -1.27 -0.04
N PRO A 21 -8.98 -1.13 1.26
CA PRO A 21 -8.34 0.05 1.83
C PRO A 21 -7.03 0.47 1.14
N GLY A 22 -6.22 -0.52 0.73
CA GLY A 22 -4.97 -0.27 0.01
C GLY A 22 -5.20 0.33 -1.37
N VAL A 23 -6.22 -0.13 -2.10
CA VAL A 23 -6.56 0.42 -3.42
C VAL A 23 -7.04 1.86 -3.28
N ARG A 24 -7.95 2.11 -2.33
CA ARG A 24 -8.46 3.45 -2.04
C ARG A 24 -7.33 4.43 -1.66
N TYR A 25 -6.41 4.01 -0.79
CA TYR A 25 -5.23 4.80 -0.41
C TYR A 25 -4.36 5.15 -1.62
N LEU A 26 -3.98 4.17 -2.44
CA LEU A 26 -3.15 4.40 -3.62
C LEU A 26 -3.86 5.25 -4.68
N ALA A 27 -5.18 5.09 -4.85
CA ALA A 27 -5.95 5.92 -5.78
C ALA A 27 -5.99 7.39 -5.34
N LEU A 28 -6.19 7.66 -4.04
CA LEU A 28 -6.15 9.01 -3.47
C LEU A 28 -4.76 9.64 -3.62
N ARG A 29 -3.69 8.88 -3.36
CA ARG A 29 -2.30 9.36 -3.41
C ARG A 29 -1.80 9.54 -4.85
N ASP A 30 -1.90 8.51 -5.68
CA ASP A 30 -1.17 8.44 -6.95
C ASP A 30 -2.00 8.90 -8.16
N LEU A 31 -3.31 8.70 -8.13
CA LEU A 31 -4.20 9.07 -9.25
C LEU A 31 -4.85 10.44 -9.05
N LEU A 32 -5.30 10.72 -7.82
CA LEU A 32 -5.96 11.97 -7.48
C LEU A 32 -5.00 13.03 -6.94
N ASP A 33 -3.74 12.66 -6.67
CA ASP A 33 -2.66 13.57 -6.23
C ASP A 33 -3.11 14.44 -5.04
N ARG A 34 -3.77 13.80 -4.07
CA ARG A 34 -4.27 14.49 -2.87
C ARG A 34 -3.09 14.98 -2.05
N SER A 35 -3.28 16.15 -1.44
CA SER A 35 -2.28 16.72 -0.51
C SER A 35 -2.03 15.74 0.64
N ALA A 36 -0.79 15.69 1.14
CA ALA A 36 -0.45 14.88 2.32
C ALA A 36 -1.25 15.27 3.57
N ASP A 37 -1.75 16.51 3.64
CA ASP A 37 -2.59 17.00 4.74
C ASP A 37 -4.10 16.78 4.48
N ASP A 38 -4.47 16.13 3.37
CA ASP A 38 -5.86 15.81 3.06
C ASP A 38 -6.38 14.73 4.01
N GLY A 39 -7.45 15.04 4.76
CA GLY A 39 -7.99 14.15 5.78
C GLY A 39 -8.50 12.81 5.25
N GLU A 40 -8.95 12.75 3.99
CA GLU A 40 -9.37 11.50 3.35
C GLU A 40 -8.17 10.62 3.04
N LEU A 41 -7.09 11.21 2.52
CA LEU A 41 -5.83 10.50 2.28
C LEU A 41 -5.23 9.97 3.59
N VAL A 42 -5.17 10.80 4.63
CA VAL A 42 -4.64 10.40 5.95
C VAL A 42 -5.44 9.23 6.53
N ALA A 43 -6.78 9.30 6.46
CA ALA A 43 -7.64 8.23 6.95
C ALA A 43 -7.44 6.93 6.16
N ALA A 44 -7.37 7.01 4.83
CA ALA A 44 -7.17 5.87 3.95
C ALA A 44 -5.78 5.24 4.15
N GLN A 45 -4.72 6.04 4.29
CA GLN A 45 -3.37 5.58 4.60
C GLN A 45 -3.38 4.79 5.92
N ALA A 46 -3.95 5.38 6.97
CA ALA A 46 -3.99 4.76 8.28
C ALA A 46 -4.78 3.44 8.27
N LEU A 47 -5.85 3.36 7.47
CA LEU A 47 -6.61 2.12 7.28
C LEU A 47 -5.79 1.08 6.51
N ALA A 48 -5.18 1.44 5.38
CA ALA A 48 -4.34 0.53 4.59
C ALA A 48 -3.15 -0.06 5.36
N HIS A 49 -2.61 0.69 6.34
CA HIS A 49 -1.51 0.23 7.19
C HIS A 49 -1.97 -0.71 8.31
N ARG A 50 -3.22 -0.58 8.76
CA ARG A 50 -3.80 -1.43 9.83
C ARG A 50 -4.56 -2.63 9.30
N GLU A 51 -5.16 -2.49 8.12
CA GLU A 51 -6.08 -3.45 7.53
C GLU A 51 -5.58 -3.80 6.13
N GLY A 52 -5.28 -5.07 5.92
CA GLY A 52 -4.87 -5.59 4.62
C GLY A 52 -3.39 -5.95 4.52
N PRO A 53 -2.84 -5.99 3.29
CA PRO A 53 -1.55 -6.63 3.03
C PRO A 53 -0.35 -6.01 3.75
N ILE A 54 -0.36 -4.69 4.01
CA ILE A 54 0.75 -4.03 4.73
C ILE A 54 0.88 -4.60 6.13
N ALA A 55 -0.21 -4.60 6.90
CA ALA A 55 -0.27 -5.17 8.24
C ALA A 55 0.15 -6.65 8.22
N THR A 56 -0.48 -7.45 7.35
CA THR A 56 -0.20 -8.89 7.22
C THR A 56 1.28 -9.18 6.93
N ILE A 57 1.94 -8.40 6.08
CA ILE A 57 3.36 -8.60 5.76
C ILE A 57 4.24 -8.20 6.96
N LEU A 58 3.97 -7.06 7.59
CA LEU A 58 4.74 -6.57 8.74
C LEU A 58 4.61 -7.49 9.96
N GLU A 59 3.45 -8.13 10.17
CA GLU A 59 3.25 -9.14 11.22
C GLU A 59 4.15 -10.37 11.07
N GLN A 60 4.60 -10.67 9.84
CA GLN A 60 5.54 -11.77 9.58
C GLN A 60 7.01 -11.35 9.72
N MET A 61 7.28 -10.07 9.97
CA MET A 61 8.63 -9.58 10.23
C MET A 61 9.11 -10.09 11.58
N SER A 62 10.30 -10.68 11.62
CA SER A 62 10.95 -11.01 12.88
C SER A 62 11.33 -9.74 13.66
N GLU A 63 11.46 -9.86 14.98
CA GLU A 63 11.86 -8.74 15.85
C GLU A 63 13.15 -8.02 15.38
N PRO A 64 14.20 -8.71 14.87
CA PRO A 64 15.38 -8.04 14.33
C PRO A 64 15.19 -7.38 12.95
N GLY A 65 13.99 -7.44 12.35
CA GLY A 65 13.66 -6.72 11.11
C GLY A 65 13.87 -7.50 9.81
N TYR A 66 13.89 -8.84 9.85
CA TYR A 66 14.00 -9.67 8.64
C TYR A 66 12.79 -10.59 8.45
N TRP A 67 12.58 -11.05 7.23
CA TRP A 67 11.62 -12.12 6.92
C TRP A 67 12.36 -13.44 6.63
N VAL A 68 11.84 -14.54 7.15
CA VAL A 68 12.37 -15.91 7.04
C VAL A 68 13.71 -16.12 7.76
N GLU A 69 14.79 -15.49 7.32
CA GLU A 69 16.13 -15.63 7.91
C GLU A 69 16.95 -14.33 7.81
N ALA A 70 17.90 -14.17 8.74
CA ALA A 70 18.82 -13.03 8.72
C ALA A 70 19.85 -13.14 7.60
N GLY A 71 20.46 -12.02 7.21
CA GLY A 71 21.52 -11.96 6.22
C GLY A 71 21.08 -11.27 4.93
N PRO A 72 21.57 -11.70 3.74
CA PRO A 72 21.32 -10.98 2.48
C PRO A 72 19.84 -10.89 2.07
N GLY A 73 18.99 -11.80 2.55
CA GLY A 73 17.53 -11.69 2.42
C GLY A 73 16.97 -11.85 0.99
N TYR A 74 17.74 -12.36 0.02
CA TYR A 74 17.25 -12.58 -1.35
C TYR A 74 16.44 -13.88 -1.53
N GLY A 75 16.85 -14.94 -0.84
CA GLY A 75 16.17 -16.23 -0.82
C GLY A 75 15.46 -16.46 0.52
N PRO A 76 14.36 -17.24 0.54
CA PRO A 76 13.63 -17.77 -0.61
C PRO A 76 12.82 -16.69 -1.35
N LYS A 77 12.73 -16.83 -2.68
CA LYS A 77 12.04 -15.88 -3.55
C LYS A 77 10.59 -15.64 -3.09
N TYR A 78 10.16 -14.38 -3.13
CA TYR A 78 8.82 -13.89 -2.74
C TYR A 78 8.49 -13.93 -1.24
N ARG A 79 9.40 -14.38 -0.38
CA ARG A 79 9.13 -14.45 1.07
C ARG A 79 10.20 -13.79 1.92
N SER A 80 11.44 -13.75 1.45
CA SER A 80 12.53 -13.15 2.20
C SER A 80 12.50 -11.62 2.13
N THR A 81 13.31 -11.00 2.98
CA THR A 81 13.34 -9.55 3.24
C THR A 81 13.31 -8.69 1.97
N VAL A 82 14.11 -9.00 0.94
CA VAL A 82 14.13 -8.21 -0.29
C VAL A 82 12.75 -8.17 -0.96
N TRP A 83 12.04 -9.29 -1.00
CA TRP A 83 10.72 -9.37 -1.65
C TRP A 83 9.61 -8.76 -0.80
N SER A 84 9.65 -8.95 0.51
CA SER A 84 8.70 -8.31 1.44
C SER A 84 8.82 -6.79 1.36
N MET A 85 10.05 -6.25 1.33
CA MET A 85 10.29 -4.81 1.21
C MET A 85 9.82 -4.24 -0.13
N ILE A 86 10.07 -4.95 -1.25
CA ILE A 86 9.57 -4.53 -2.57
C ILE A 86 8.04 -4.47 -2.56
N LEU A 87 7.38 -5.49 -2.00
CA LEU A 87 5.92 -5.53 -1.95
C LEU A 87 5.35 -4.43 -1.04
N LEU A 88 5.94 -4.21 0.14
CA LEU A 88 5.57 -3.11 1.04
C LEU A 88 5.67 -1.75 0.34
N ALA A 89 6.75 -1.51 -0.43
CA ALA A 89 6.91 -0.28 -1.19
C ALA A 89 5.81 -0.11 -2.27
N GLN A 90 5.46 -1.19 -2.96
CA GLN A 90 4.37 -1.17 -3.97
C GLN A 90 2.99 -0.92 -3.36
N LEU A 91 2.76 -1.43 -2.14
CA LEU A 91 1.54 -1.18 -1.37
C LEU A 91 1.50 0.23 -0.78
N GLY A 92 2.61 0.98 -0.84
CA GLY A 92 2.71 2.32 -0.29
C GLY A 92 2.88 2.35 1.23
N ALA A 93 3.46 1.30 1.81
CA ALA A 93 3.83 1.27 3.22
C ALA A 93 4.82 2.39 3.54
N ASP A 94 4.59 3.05 4.67
CA ASP A 94 5.34 4.20 5.14
C ASP A 94 5.58 4.11 6.65
N VAL A 95 6.60 4.82 7.15
CA VAL A 95 7.07 4.77 8.55
C VAL A 95 6.60 5.99 9.36
N ALA A 96 5.85 6.92 8.74
CA ALA A 96 5.36 8.15 9.37
C ALA A 96 4.47 7.94 10.59
#